data_AF-A0A1I7HPU0-F1
#
_entry.id   AF-A0A1I7HPU0-F1
#
_cell.length_a   1.000
_cell.length_b   1.000
_cell.length_c   1.000
_cell.angle_alpha   90.00
_cell.angle_beta   90.00
_cell.angle_gamma   90.00
#
_symmetry.space_group_name_H-M   'P 1'
#
loop_
_entity.id
_entity.type
_entity.pdbx_description
1 polymer ?
#
loop_
_entity_poly.entity_id
_entity_poly.type
_entity_poly.pdbx_seq_one_letter_code
_entity_poly.pdbx_strand_id
1 'polypeptide(L)'
;MKNSKEYVTLIIISTFLLLSTTSCGTIMKTILGVPNLNVYSQAEINQHIANLPKGNNIIDAQLNPDLSEAEIKNFALMSVSYRTYIYDKNDSLMCYNGETYCSMVQLENIKNSTIEDSYVICDQTNMDSSIQKLLGDLTTITSKISLDGSQDLDTNQYKILIFMNTDIAKGELTSDWNYIYNSLKDNKNITFIRIWTDLNEDWGLKYGAKARLKVRKVKGEKKEYSMTLPKLPYEKK
;
A
#
# COMPACT_ATOMS: atom_id res chain seq x y z
N MET A 1 -6.18 56.79 -9.19
CA MET A 1 -5.95 55.49 -9.86
C MET A 1 -4.64 54.86 -9.41
N LYS A 2 -4.62 54.41 -8.16
CA LYS A 2 -3.68 53.48 -7.53
C LYS A 2 -4.58 52.68 -6.58
N ASN A 3 -4.29 51.41 -6.31
CA ASN A 3 -5.02 50.51 -5.39
C ASN A 3 -5.92 49.42 -6.03
N SER A 4 -5.86 49.12 -7.33
CA SER A 4 -6.54 47.92 -7.87
C SER A 4 -5.63 46.71 -8.11
N LYS A 5 -4.31 46.90 -8.23
CA LYS A 5 -3.36 45.81 -8.52
C LYS A 5 -2.90 45.03 -7.28
N GLU A 6 -2.94 45.63 -6.09
CA GLU A 6 -2.51 44.96 -4.85
C GLU A 6 -3.55 43.95 -4.33
N TYR A 7 -4.85 44.22 -4.52
CA TYR A 7 -5.91 43.31 -4.09
C TYR A 7 -5.99 42.03 -4.92
N VAL A 8 -5.67 42.09 -6.22
CA VAL A 8 -5.69 40.90 -7.09
C VAL A 8 -4.54 39.94 -6.74
N THR A 9 -3.40 40.47 -6.30
CA THR A 9 -2.24 39.65 -5.93
C THR A 9 -2.45 38.95 -4.58
N LEU A 10 -3.12 39.61 -3.62
CA LEU A 10 -3.44 39.04 -2.31
C LEU A 10 -4.52 37.94 -2.37
N ILE A 11 -5.47 38.04 -3.30
CA ILE A 11 -6.50 36.99 -3.49
C ILE A 11 -5.91 35.73 -4.14
N ILE A 12 -4.96 35.87 -5.07
CA ILE A 12 -4.34 34.70 -5.72
C ILE A 12 -3.44 33.93 -4.73
N ILE A 13 -2.73 34.62 -3.83
CA ILE A 13 -1.89 33.96 -2.82
C ILE A 13 -2.73 33.29 -1.73
N SER A 14 -3.86 33.86 -1.31
CA SER A 14 -4.71 33.20 -0.31
C SER A 14 -5.49 32.00 -0.86
N THR A 15 -5.78 31.99 -2.17
CA THR A 15 -6.44 30.85 -2.82
C THR A 15 -5.48 29.67 -3.03
N PHE A 16 -4.18 29.93 -3.25
CA PHE A 16 -3.16 28.88 -3.37
C PHE A 16 -2.78 28.26 -2.01
N LEU A 17 -2.86 29.01 -0.90
CA LEU A 17 -2.58 28.49 0.44
C LEU A 17 -3.72 27.68 1.06
N LEU A 18 -4.93 27.70 0.49
CA LEU A 18 -6.07 26.92 1.00
C LEU A 18 -6.15 25.50 0.41
N LEU A 19 -5.36 25.18 -0.61
CA LEU A 19 -5.32 23.85 -1.24
C LEU A 19 -4.32 22.88 -0.60
N SER A 20 -3.52 23.32 0.38
CA SER A 20 -2.48 22.48 1.02
C SER A 20 -2.85 21.93 2.40
N THR A 21 -4.14 21.95 2.81
CA THR A 21 -4.56 21.47 4.14
C THR A 21 -5.50 20.28 4.14
N THR A 22 -5.61 19.52 3.05
CA THR A 22 -6.18 18.16 3.12
C THR A 22 -5.12 17.19 3.65
N SER A 23 -4.64 17.40 4.87
CA SER A 23 -3.82 16.41 5.57
C SER A 23 -4.66 15.14 5.77
N CYS A 24 -4.26 14.05 5.13
CA CYS A 24 -4.47 12.67 5.55
C CYS A 24 -5.85 12.37 6.21
N GLY A 25 -6.96 12.66 5.50
CA GLY A 25 -8.25 12.05 5.79
C GLY A 25 -8.30 10.70 5.09
N THR A 26 -8.56 9.55 5.71
CA THR A 26 -9.24 9.28 6.97
C THR A 26 -8.99 7.80 7.30
N ILE A 27 -8.29 7.48 8.40
CA ILE A 27 -8.31 6.13 9.04
C ILE A 27 -9.67 5.93 9.77
N MET A 28 -10.73 6.59 9.31
CA MET A 28 -11.94 6.82 10.10
C MET A 28 -12.95 5.68 10.01
N LYS A 29 -12.73 4.70 9.12
CA LYS A 29 -13.46 3.42 9.11
C LYS A 29 -12.78 2.31 9.93
N THR A 30 -11.55 2.51 10.41
CA THR A 30 -10.73 1.40 10.94
C THR A 30 -10.79 1.27 12.47
N ILE A 31 -11.41 2.20 13.20
CA ILE A 31 -11.32 2.22 14.68
C ILE A 31 -12.29 1.22 15.34
N LEU A 32 -13.36 0.80 14.65
CA LEU A 32 -14.25 -0.27 15.08
C LEU A 32 -14.04 -1.49 14.18
N GLY A 33 -13.38 -2.52 14.72
CA GLY A 33 -13.28 -3.83 14.08
C GLY A 33 -11.99 -4.13 13.31
N VAL A 34 -10.82 -3.68 13.75
CA VAL A 34 -9.56 -4.17 13.15
C VAL A 34 -9.46 -5.69 13.39
N PRO A 35 -9.28 -6.48 12.31
CA PRO A 35 -9.27 -7.93 12.44
C PRO A 35 -8.03 -8.38 13.22
N ASN A 36 -8.15 -9.53 13.88
CA ASN A 36 -6.96 -10.27 14.25
C ASN A 36 -6.46 -10.98 12.99
N LEU A 37 -5.14 -11.00 12.81
CA LEU A 37 -4.52 -11.69 11.70
C LEU A 37 -4.36 -13.16 12.08
N ASN A 38 -4.97 -14.06 11.33
CA ASN A 38 -4.80 -15.50 11.47
C ASN A 38 -3.46 -15.93 10.87
N VAL A 39 -2.85 -16.95 11.46
CA VAL A 39 -1.72 -17.66 10.86
C VAL A 39 -2.29 -18.78 9.99
N TYR A 40 -2.00 -18.72 8.71
CA TYR A 40 -2.43 -19.65 7.68
C TYR A 40 -1.32 -20.66 7.34
N SER A 41 -1.72 -21.81 6.81
CA SER A 41 -0.83 -22.71 6.11
C SER A 41 -0.50 -22.17 4.72
N GLN A 42 0.63 -22.60 4.17
CA GLN A 42 1.01 -22.24 2.79
C GLN A 42 -0.05 -22.68 1.76
N ALA A 43 -0.75 -23.79 2.02
CA ALA A 43 -1.81 -24.29 1.16
C ALA A 43 -3.04 -23.35 1.13
N GLU A 44 -3.45 -22.81 2.29
CA GLU A 44 -4.56 -21.84 2.36
C GLU A 44 -4.20 -20.52 1.67
N ILE A 45 -2.97 -20.02 1.85
CA ILE A 45 -2.49 -18.82 1.15
C ILE A 45 -2.52 -19.04 -0.37
N ASN A 46 -2.04 -20.20 -0.84
CA ASN A 46 -2.11 -20.57 -2.26
C ASN A 46 -3.56 -20.64 -2.77
N GLN A 47 -4.50 -21.10 -1.95
CA GLN A 47 -5.92 -21.10 -2.30
C GLN A 47 -6.48 -19.68 -2.40
N HIS A 48 -6.13 -18.78 -1.49
CA HIS A 48 -6.50 -17.36 -1.59
C HIS A 48 -5.95 -16.73 -2.88
N ILE A 49 -4.69 -17.01 -3.22
CA ILE A 49 -4.03 -16.59 -4.45
C ILE A 49 -4.76 -17.10 -5.70
N ALA A 50 -5.16 -18.36 -5.70
CA ALA A 50 -5.85 -19.00 -6.82
C ALA A 50 -7.26 -18.44 -7.05
N ASN A 51 -7.92 -17.95 -6.01
CA ASN A 51 -9.26 -17.38 -6.07
C ASN A 51 -9.31 -15.97 -6.67
N LEU A 52 -8.18 -15.27 -6.78
CA LEU A 52 -8.13 -13.96 -7.41
C LEU A 52 -7.95 -14.08 -8.94
N PRO A 53 -8.56 -13.16 -9.72
CA PRO A 53 -8.36 -13.10 -11.17
C PRO A 53 -6.88 -13.09 -11.55
N LYS A 54 -6.53 -13.87 -12.58
CA LYS A 54 -5.19 -13.90 -13.18
C LYS A 54 -5.17 -13.09 -14.48
N GLY A 55 -3.98 -12.69 -14.91
CA GLY A 55 -3.77 -11.96 -16.17
C GLY A 55 -2.29 -11.87 -16.50
N ASN A 56 -1.98 -11.59 -17.76
CA ASN A 56 -0.60 -11.63 -18.26
C ASN A 56 0.33 -10.57 -17.64
N ASN A 57 -0.26 -9.50 -17.08
CA ASN A 57 0.45 -8.42 -16.42
C ASN A 57 0.23 -8.43 -14.89
N ILE A 58 -0.19 -9.56 -14.32
CA ILE A 58 -0.44 -9.72 -12.90
C ILE A 58 0.50 -10.80 -12.36
N ILE A 59 1.30 -10.41 -11.37
CA ILE A 59 2.26 -11.26 -10.68
C ILE A 59 1.77 -11.42 -9.23
N ASP A 60 1.67 -12.67 -8.79
CA ASP A 60 1.53 -12.97 -7.37
C ASP A 60 2.92 -13.24 -6.80
N ALA A 61 3.25 -12.55 -5.71
CA ALA A 61 4.49 -12.71 -4.99
C ALA A 61 4.19 -13.04 -3.53
N GLN A 62 5.00 -13.91 -2.95
CA GLN A 62 4.89 -14.28 -1.53
C GLN A 62 6.16 -13.84 -0.81
N LEU A 63 6.05 -13.50 0.47
CA LEU A 63 7.24 -13.16 1.26
C LEU A 63 8.10 -14.41 1.50
N ASN A 64 9.41 -14.23 1.49
CA ASN A 64 10.36 -15.31 1.77
C ASN A 64 10.16 -15.87 3.19
N PRO A 65 10.52 -17.13 3.45
CA PRO A 65 10.34 -17.73 4.78
C PRO A 65 11.31 -17.19 5.84
N ASP A 66 12.43 -16.59 5.43
CA ASP A 66 13.55 -16.15 6.27
C ASP A 66 13.44 -14.70 6.77
N LEU A 67 12.21 -14.22 7.02
CA LEU A 67 11.98 -12.87 7.53
C LEU A 67 12.23 -12.75 9.05
N SER A 68 12.80 -11.62 9.45
CA SER A 68 12.83 -11.21 10.86
C SER A 68 11.43 -10.83 11.37
N GLU A 69 11.24 -10.87 12.69
CA GLU A 69 9.99 -10.44 13.34
C GLU A 69 9.60 -9.00 12.95
N ALA A 70 10.59 -8.10 12.78
CA ALA A 70 10.34 -6.72 12.39
C ALA A 70 9.84 -6.62 10.94
N GLU A 71 10.39 -7.40 10.03
CA GLU A 71 9.97 -7.44 8.62
C GLU A 71 8.56 -8.00 8.50
N ILE A 72 8.25 -9.12 9.16
CA ILE A 72 6.88 -9.70 9.18
C ILE A 72 5.86 -8.64 9.63
N LYS A 73 6.17 -7.92 10.71
CA LYS A 73 5.30 -6.85 11.22
C LYS A 73 5.15 -5.70 10.24
N ASN A 74 6.23 -5.26 9.60
CA ASN A 74 6.18 -4.17 8.62
C ASN A 74 5.33 -4.55 7.41
N PHE A 75 5.53 -5.74 6.82
CA PHE A 75 4.73 -6.20 5.69
C PHE A 75 3.25 -6.36 6.02
N ALA A 76 2.92 -6.93 7.19
CA ALA A 76 1.54 -7.01 7.64
C ALA A 76 0.90 -5.62 7.80
N LEU A 77 1.65 -4.61 8.26
CA LEU A 77 1.16 -3.23 8.44
C LEU A 77 1.09 -2.42 7.14
N MET A 78 1.80 -2.82 6.09
CA MET A 78 1.68 -2.23 4.75
C MET A 78 0.39 -2.65 4.04
N SER A 79 -0.24 -3.72 4.51
CA SER A 79 -1.46 -4.26 3.91
C SER A 79 -2.65 -3.45 4.41
N VAL A 80 -3.10 -2.51 3.59
CA VAL A 80 -4.27 -1.67 3.86
C VAL A 80 -5.13 -1.68 2.62
N SER A 81 -6.42 -1.98 2.78
CA SER A 81 -7.37 -2.02 1.65
C SER A 81 -7.27 -0.79 0.75
N TYR A 82 -7.36 -1.03 -0.55
CA TYR A 82 -7.27 -0.04 -1.62
C TYR A 82 -5.94 0.70 -1.77
N ARG A 83 -4.94 0.48 -0.89
CA ARG A 83 -3.63 1.11 -1.05
C ARG A 83 -2.84 0.42 -2.15
N THR A 84 -2.35 1.24 -3.06
CA THR A 84 -1.46 0.83 -4.14
C THR A 84 -0.29 1.78 -4.22
N TYR A 85 0.86 1.24 -4.60
CA TYR A 85 2.13 1.95 -4.70
C TYR A 85 2.62 1.83 -6.13
N ILE A 86 2.90 2.97 -6.77
CA ILE A 86 3.32 3.01 -8.17
C ILE A 86 4.81 3.33 -8.22
N TYR A 87 5.56 2.54 -8.97
CA TYR A 87 6.97 2.76 -9.24
C TYR A 87 7.17 2.92 -10.74
N ASP A 88 8.06 3.83 -11.12
CA ASP A 88 8.45 3.99 -12.52
C ASP A 88 9.42 2.89 -12.97
N LYS A 89 9.84 2.96 -14.23
CA LYS A 89 10.82 2.05 -14.83
C LYS A 89 12.20 2.06 -14.15
N ASN A 90 12.50 3.10 -13.37
CA ASN A 90 13.75 3.26 -12.64
C ASN A 90 13.58 2.91 -11.15
N ASP A 91 12.51 2.20 -10.80
CA ASP A 91 12.18 1.80 -9.43
C ASP A 91 11.94 2.97 -8.47
N SER A 92 11.67 4.16 -9.00
CA SER A 92 11.39 5.35 -8.20
C SER A 92 9.91 5.36 -7.82
N LEU A 93 9.64 5.45 -6.51
CA LEU A 93 8.27 5.58 -6.00
C LEU A 93 7.63 6.87 -6.53
N MET A 94 6.41 6.75 -7.04
CA MET A 94 5.63 7.84 -7.61
C MET A 94 4.51 8.28 -6.64
N CYS A 95 4.35 9.59 -6.51
CA CYS A 95 3.41 10.25 -5.63
C CYS A 95 2.33 11.00 -6.42
N TYR A 96 1.09 10.89 -5.97
CA TYR A 96 -0.03 11.69 -6.46
C TYR A 96 -0.30 12.82 -5.47
N ASN A 97 -0.17 14.07 -5.88
CA ASN A 97 -0.34 15.24 -5.00
C ASN A 97 0.48 15.15 -3.69
N GLY A 98 1.70 14.59 -3.76
CA GLY A 98 2.59 14.41 -2.60
C GLY A 98 2.28 13.18 -1.74
N GLU A 99 1.23 12.42 -2.04
CA GLU A 99 0.86 11.20 -1.31
C GLU A 99 1.50 9.97 -1.96
N THR A 100 2.10 9.11 -1.13
CA THR A 100 2.86 7.91 -1.54
C THR A 100 2.01 6.71 -1.97
N TYR A 101 0.69 6.80 -1.81
CA TYR A 101 -0.23 5.73 -2.16
C TYR A 101 -1.52 6.27 -2.77
N CYS A 102 -2.19 5.43 -3.57
CA CYS A 102 -3.54 5.72 -4.04
C CYS A 102 -4.57 5.26 -3.00
N SER A 103 -5.44 6.15 -2.59
CA SER A 103 -6.72 5.84 -1.95
C SER A 103 -7.80 5.63 -3.02
N MET A 104 -8.98 5.17 -2.60
CA MET A 104 -10.15 5.01 -3.49
C MET A 104 -10.44 6.28 -4.32
N VAL A 105 -10.31 7.48 -3.73
CA VAL A 105 -10.53 8.75 -4.44
C VAL A 105 -9.49 8.98 -5.54
N GLN A 106 -8.22 8.70 -5.28
CA GLN A 106 -7.15 8.85 -6.28
C GLN A 106 -7.30 7.81 -7.41
N LEU A 107 -7.75 6.61 -7.06
CA LEU A 107 -8.07 5.55 -8.02
C LEU A 107 -9.28 5.89 -8.91
N GLU A 108 -10.25 6.69 -8.46
CA GLU A 108 -11.29 7.23 -9.35
C GLU A 108 -10.73 8.32 -10.28
N ASN A 109 -9.87 9.19 -9.77
CA ASN A 109 -9.30 10.27 -10.58
C ASN A 109 -8.47 9.72 -11.74
N ILE A 110 -7.65 8.69 -11.48
CA ILE A 110 -6.78 8.12 -12.51
C ILE A 110 -7.55 7.38 -13.61
N LYS A 111 -8.78 6.90 -13.36
CA LYS A 111 -9.63 6.33 -14.43
C LYS A 111 -9.89 7.31 -15.57
N ASN A 112 -9.85 8.61 -15.28
CA ASN A 112 -10.08 9.68 -16.23
C ASN A 112 -8.79 10.42 -16.60
N SER A 113 -7.62 9.86 -16.30
CA SER A 113 -6.29 10.44 -16.56
C SER A 113 -5.26 9.34 -16.84
N THR A 114 -3.97 9.66 -16.77
CA THR A 114 -2.85 8.71 -16.89
C THR A 114 -1.92 8.82 -15.69
N ILE A 115 -1.08 7.80 -15.48
CA ILE A 115 -0.01 7.87 -14.47
C ILE A 115 0.94 9.03 -14.80
N GLU A 116 1.31 9.20 -16.07
CA GLU A 116 2.18 10.27 -16.57
C GLU A 116 1.66 11.66 -16.24
N ASP A 117 0.36 11.89 -16.40
CA ASP A 117 -0.25 13.21 -16.20
C ASP A 117 -0.47 13.54 -14.70
N SER A 118 -0.60 12.51 -13.87
CA SER A 118 -1.09 12.65 -12.50
C SER A 118 -0.03 12.42 -11.42
N TYR A 119 1.09 11.78 -11.74
CA TYR A 119 2.09 11.35 -10.75
C TYR A 119 3.46 11.98 -11.02
N VAL A 120 4.17 12.24 -9.93
CA VAL A 120 5.56 12.71 -9.95
C VAL A 120 6.41 11.82 -9.05
N ILE A 121 7.73 11.81 -9.22
CA ILE A 121 8.62 11.08 -8.30
C ILE A 121 8.47 11.65 -6.89
N CYS A 122 8.29 10.78 -5.90
CA CYS A 122 8.19 11.17 -4.50
C CYS A 122 9.48 11.83 -4.00
N ASP A 123 9.34 12.90 -3.21
CA ASP A 123 10.46 13.43 -2.45
C ASP A 123 10.73 12.53 -1.23
N GLN A 124 11.77 11.69 -1.35
CA GLN A 124 12.15 10.74 -0.31
C GLN A 124 12.75 11.41 0.94
N THR A 125 13.10 12.70 0.89
CA THR A 125 13.73 13.41 2.02
C THR A 125 12.79 13.60 3.21
N ASN A 126 11.47 13.49 3.00
CA ASN A 126 10.44 13.68 4.02
C ASN A 126 9.80 12.36 4.53
N MET A 127 10.45 11.21 4.29
CA MET A 127 9.95 9.90 4.73
C MET A 127 10.34 9.60 6.18
N ASP A 128 9.47 9.95 7.12
CA ASP A 128 9.76 9.87 8.56
C ASP A 128 9.54 8.49 9.19
N SER A 129 8.78 7.60 8.54
CA SER A 129 8.48 6.26 9.09
C SER A 129 9.30 5.14 8.46
N SER A 130 9.57 4.07 9.23
CA SER A 130 10.23 2.86 8.73
C SER A 130 9.49 2.21 7.56
N ILE A 131 8.16 2.28 7.55
CA ILE A 131 7.33 1.78 6.45
C ILE A 131 7.50 2.64 5.20
N GLN A 132 7.48 3.96 5.31
CA GLN A 132 7.70 4.84 4.15
C GLN A 132 9.10 4.67 3.58
N LYS A 133 10.12 4.51 4.43
CA LYS A 133 11.49 4.21 3.96
C LYS A 133 11.55 2.90 3.20
N LEU A 134 10.87 1.85 3.70
CA LEU A 134 10.77 0.57 3.00
C LEU A 134 10.04 0.70 1.66
N LEU A 135 8.96 1.49 1.59
CA LEU A 135 8.23 1.79 0.35
C LEU A 135 9.03 2.66 -0.63
N GLY A 136 9.99 3.45 -0.16
CA GLY A 136 10.89 4.21 -1.03
C GLY A 136 11.95 3.35 -1.72
N ASP A 137 12.12 2.10 -1.31
CA ASP A 137 13.18 1.20 -1.76
C ASP A 137 12.60 -0.11 -2.28
N LEU A 138 12.25 -0.11 -3.58
CA LEU A 138 11.72 -1.29 -4.25
C LEU A 138 12.72 -2.44 -4.29
N THR A 139 14.03 -2.17 -4.31
CA THR A 139 15.07 -3.21 -4.27
C THR A 139 15.00 -3.96 -2.95
N THR A 140 14.86 -3.24 -1.83
CA THR A 140 14.67 -3.88 -0.52
C THR A 140 13.39 -4.71 -0.49
N ILE A 141 12.26 -4.21 -1.01
CA ILE A 141 11.01 -4.98 -1.06
C ILE A 141 11.17 -6.26 -1.90
N THR A 142 11.70 -6.13 -3.12
CA THR A 142 11.84 -7.25 -4.06
C THR A 142 12.84 -8.30 -3.58
N SER A 143 13.84 -7.92 -2.78
CA SER A 143 14.74 -8.88 -2.13
C SER A 143 14.07 -9.79 -1.09
N LYS A 144 12.86 -9.44 -0.65
CA LYS A 144 12.11 -10.14 0.41
C LYS A 144 10.93 -10.95 -0.11
N ILE A 145 10.69 -10.93 -1.42
CA ILE A 145 9.62 -11.69 -2.06
C ILE A 145 10.19 -12.79 -2.95
N SER A 146 9.44 -13.89 -3.04
CA SER A 146 9.60 -14.93 -4.04
C SER A 146 8.59 -14.70 -5.14
N LEU A 147 9.08 -14.60 -6.38
CA LEU A 147 8.25 -14.51 -7.59
C LEU A 147 8.07 -15.92 -8.16
N ASP A 148 6.85 -16.27 -8.56
CA ASP A 148 6.61 -17.50 -9.31
C ASP A 148 7.14 -17.36 -10.76
N GLY A 149 8.33 -17.89 -11.01
CA GLY A 149 8.91 -18.07 -12.35
C GLY A 149 9.97 -17.05 -12.77
N SER A 150 10.30 -17.04 -14.06
CA SER A 150 11.32 -16.17 -14.68
C SER A 150 10.75 -14.81 -15.11
N GLN A 151 9.85 -14.23 -14.32
CA GLN A 151 9.19 -12.97 -14.71
C GLN A 151 10.15 -11.80 -14.49
N ASP A 152 10.45 -11.10 -15.57
CA ASP A 152 11.28 -9.92 -15.56
C ASP A 152 10.44 -8.70 -15.14
N LEU A 153 10.77 -8.11 -13.99
CA LEU A 153 10.11 -6.90 -13.50
C LEU A 153 10.54 -5.65 -14.27
N ASP A 154 11.58 -5.72 -15.11
CA ASP A 154 12.20 -4.57 -15.76
C ASP A 154 11.68 -4.28 -17.16
N THR A 155 10.81 -5.14 -17.70
CA THR A 155 10.25 -4.92 -19.06
C THR A 155 9.15 -3.87 -19.12
N ASN A 156 8.63 -3.42 -17.98
CA ASN A 156 7.42 -2.59 -17.90
C ASN A 156 7.72 -1.15 -17.46
N GLN A 157 6.91 -0.22 -17.97
CA GLN A 157 7.07 1.21 -17.68
C GLN A 157 6.70 1.55 -16.24
N TYR A 158 5.71 0.85 -15.70
CA TYR A 158 5.23 1.02 -14.34
C TYR A 158 5.04 -0.31 -13.63
N LYS A 159 5.41 -0.33 -12.36
CA LYS A 159 5.23 -1.45 -11.44
C LYS A 159 4.27 -1.00 -10.35
N ILE A 160 3.13 -1.68 -10.22
CA ILE A 160 2.09 -1.35 -9.25
C ILE A 160 2.09 -2.42 -8.17
N LEU A 161 2.56 -2.06 -6.97
CA LEU A 161 2.59 -2.95 -5.82
C LEU A 161 1.31 -2.83 -5.02
N ILE A 162 0.74 -3.99 -4.67
CA ILE A 162 -0.44 -4.12 -3.82
C ILE A 162 -0.12 -5.15 -2.74
N PHE A 163 -0.17 -4.73 -1.48
CA PHE A 163 0.03 -5.63 -0.34
C PHE A 163 -1.31 -6.25 0.05
N MET A 164 -1.46 -7.55 -0.21
CA MET A 164 -2.68 -8.32 -0.06
C MET A 164 -2.68 -9.06 1.27
N ASN A 165 -3.76 -8.89 2.04
CA ASN A 165 -3.99 -9.63 3.28
C ASN A 165 -5.47 -9.98 3.43
N THR A 166 -5.75 -11.27 3.61
CA THR A 166 -7.08 -11.86 3.65
C THR A 166 -7.90 -11.35 4.82
N ASP A 167 -7.30 -11.27 6.01
CA ASP A 167 -8.00 -10.82 7.21
C ASP A 167 -8.32 -9.33 7.14
N ILE A 168 -7.38 -8.52 6.66
CA ILE A 168 -7.54 -7.06 6.54
C ILE A 168 -8.61 -6.71 5.52
N ALA A 169 -8.68 -7.45 4.40
CA ALA A 169 -9.72 -7.26 3.39
C ALA A 169 -11.12 -7.72 3.85
N LYS A 170 -11.24 -8.49 4.96
CA LYS A 170 -12.53 -8.89 5.56
C LYS A 170 -13.54 -9.49 4.58
N GLY A 171 -13.07 -10.30 3.64
CA GLY A 171 -13.92 -10.93 2.61
C GLY A 171 -14.17 -10.08 1.36
N GLU A 172 -13.65 -8.85 1.31
CA GLU A 172 -13.76 -7.96 0.15
C GLU A 172 -12.54 -8.06 -0.79
N LEU A 173 -11.66 -9.04 -0.60
CA LEU A 173 -10.37 -9.12 -1.32
C LEU A 173 -10.52 -9.03 -2.85
N THR A 174 -11.47 -9.76 -3.41
CA THR A 174 -11.77 -9.74 -4.85
C THR A 174 -12.35 -8.39 -5.30
N SER A 175 -13.20 -7.78 -4.47
CA SER A 175 -13.80 -6.47 -4.75
C SER A 175 -12.73 -5.37 -4.75
N ASP A 176 -11.89 -5.36 -3.70
CA ASP A 176 -10.75 -4.44 -3.53
C ASP A 176 -9.77 -4.57 -4.71
N TRP A 177 -9.41 -5.80 -5.07
CA TRP A 177 -8.56 -6.07 -6.23
C TRP A 177 -9.19 -5.59 -7.54
N ASN A 178 -10.44 -5.95 -7.81
CA ASN A 178 -11.11 -5.58 -9.05
C ASN A 178 -11.24 -4.06 -9.18
N TYR A 179 -11.47 -3.37 -8.07
CA TYR A 179 -11.52 -1.93 -8.04
C TYR A 179 -10.17 -1.32 -8.45
N ILE A 180 -9.07 -1.74 -7.81
CA ILE A 180 -7.71 -1.32 -8.14
C ILE A 180 -7.39 -1.60 -9.61
N TYR A 181 -7.61 -2.84 -10.05
CA TYR A 181 -7.28 -3.27 -11.40
C TYR A 181 -8.05 -2.45 -12.44
N ASN A 182 -9.37 -2.29 -12.28
CA ASN A 182 -10.18 -1.52 -13.22
C ASN A 182 -9.85 -0.03 -13.22
N SER A 183 -9.28 0.51 -12.14
CA SER A 183 -8.81 1.89 -12.11
C SER A 183 -7.57 2.14 -12.95
N LEU A 184 -6.72 1.12 -13.11
CA LEU A 184 -5.36 1.29 -13.62
C LEU A 184 -5.09 0.54 -14.93
N LYS A 185 -5.88 -0.49 -15.26
CA LYS A 185 -5.64 -1.40 -16.40
C LYS A 185 -5.54 -0.73 -17.77
N ASP A 186 -6.15 0.44 -17.95
CA ASP A 186 -6.17 1.14 -19.25
C ASP A 186 -4.90 1.99 -19.49
N ASN A 187 -4.06 2.15 -18.45
CA ASN A 187 -2.73 2.73 -18.59
C ASN A 187 -1.79 1.71 -19.25
N LYS A 188 -0.90 2.20 -20.12
CA LYS A 188 -0.01 1.33 -20.90
C LYS A 188 1.14 0.79 -20.06
N ASN A 189 1.61 -0.41 -20.41
CA ASN A 189 2.87 -1.00 -19.91
C ASN A 189 2.97 -1.08 -18.37
N ILE A 190 1.88 -1.48 -17.72
CA ILE A 190 1.84 -1.74 -16.27
C ILE A 190 2.03 -3.22 -15.99
N THR A 191 2.83 -3.52 -14.97
CA THR A 191 2.76 -4.79 -14.23
C THR A 191 2.18 -4.58 -12.83
N PHE A 192 1.16 -5.35 -12.49
CA PHE A 192 0.61 -5.43 -11.15
C PHE A 192 1.33 -6.53 -10.36
N ILE A 193 1.83 -6.21 -9.17
CA ILE A 193 2.51 -7.14 -8.27
C ILE A 193 1.71 -7.21 -6.98
N ARG A 194 1.01 -8.33 -6.79
CA ARG A 194 0.25 -8.64 -5.58
C ARG A 194 1.17 -9.36 -4.60
N ILE A 195 1.60 -8.65 -3.56
CA ILE A 195 2.48 -9.18 -2.52
C ILE A 195 1.60 -9.68 -1.38
N TRP A 196 1.61 -10.98 -1.14
CA TRP A 196 0.81 -11.62 -0.09
C TRP A 196 1.51 -11.55 1.26
N THR A 197 0.80 -11.02 2.26
CA THR A 197 1.33 -10.72 3.61
C THR A 197 0.53 -11.41 4.71
N ASP A 198 -0.33 -12.36 4.34
CA ASP A 198 -0.99 -13.26 5.28
C ASP A 198 0.06 -13.89 6.19
N LEU A 199 -0.21 -13.96 7.50
CA LEU A 199 0.76 -14.55 8.41
C LEU A 199 0.89 -16.03 8.09
N ASN A 200 2.12 -16.49 7.83
CA ASN A 200 2.38 -17.84 7.36
C ASN A 200 3.05 -18.69 8.46
N GLU A 201 2.62 -19.95 8.61
CA GLU A 201 3.24 -20.92 9.50
C GLU A 201 4.72 -21.18 9.15
N ASP A 202 5.09 -21.08 7.87
CA ASP A 202 6.46 -21.28 7.38
C ASP A 202 7.47 -20.28 7.97
N TRP A 203 6.99 -19.18 8.57
CA TRP A 203 7.82 -18.23 9.33
C TRP A 203 8.08 -18.66 10.79
N GLY A 204 7.75 -19.91 11.14
CA GLY A 204 7.80 -20.43 12.51
C GLY A 204 6.64 -19.96 13.40
N LEU A 205 5.56 -19.46 12.79
CA LEU A 205 4.36 -19.04 13.48
C LEU A 205 3.43 -20.23 13.71
N LYS A 206 2.74 -20.25 14.85
CA LYS A 206 1.81 -21.31 15.17
C LYS A 206 0.57 -21.23 14.28
N TYR A 207 0.36 -22.23 13.42
CA TYR A 207 -0.84 -22.38 12.60
C TYR A 207 -2.14 -22.19 13.39
N GLY A 208 -3.11 -21.50 12.80
CA GLY A 208 -4.43 -21.21 13.38
C GLY A 208 -4.40 -20.23 14.56
N ALA A 209 -3.22 -19.80 15.02
CA ALA A 209 -3.10 -18.76 16.03
C ALA A 209 -3.46 -17.39 15.44
N LYS A 210 -3.71 -16.42 16.33
CA LYS A 210 -4.13 -15.08 15.95
C LYS A 210 -3.18 -14.03 16.50
N ALA A 211 -2.68 -13.15 15.63
CA ALA A 211 -1.91 -11.97 16.01
C ALA A 211 -2.86 -10.76 16.08
N ARG A 212 -2.85 -10.06 17.22
CA ARG A 212 -3.78 -8.96 17.47
C ARG A 212 -3.20 -7.64 16.97
N LEU A 213 -3.75 -7.10 15.87
CA LEU A 213 -3.53 -5.71 15.48
C LEU A 213 -4.10 -4.77 16.55
N LYS A 214 -3.34 -3.74 16.91
CA LYS A 214 -3.74 -2.69 17.86
C LYS A 214 -3.73 -1.35 17.17
N VAL A 215 -4.86 -0.65 17.24
CA VAL A 215 -4.99 0.74 16.80
C VAL A 215 -5.07 1.65 18.01
N ARG A 216 -4.28 2.71 18.01
CA ARG A 216 -4.28 3.72 19.07
C ARG A 216 -4.35 5.11 18.46
N LYS A 217 -5.14 5.99 19.06
CA LYS A 217 -5.12 7.40 18.70
C LYS A 217 -3.77 8.01 19.09
N VAL A 218 -3.15 8.77 18.20
CA VAL A 218 -1.92 9.51 18.50
C VAL A 218 -2.27 10.64 19.47
N LYS A 219 -1.49 10.78 20.56
CA LYS A 219 -1.72 11.82 21.57
C LYS A 219 -1.37 13.19 20.97
N GLY A 220 -2.22 14.19 21.20
CA GLY A 220 -2.02 15.55 20.69
C GLY A 220 -2.61 15.80 19.31
N GLU A 221 -2.82 14.75 18.51
CA GLU A 221 -3.23 14.88 17.12
C GLU A 221 -4.75 14.70 16.91
N LYS A 222 -5.34 15.52 16.04
CA LYS A 222 -6.74 15.41 15.66
C LYS A 222 -6.87 14.40 14.52
N LYS A 223 -7.52 13.27 14.81
CA LYS A 223 -7.89 12.19 13.85
C LYS A 223 -6.74 11.32 13.35
N GLU A 224 -5.59 11.35 14.01
CA GLU A 224 -4.48 10.43 13.71
C GLU A 224 -4.51 9.16 14.56
N TYR A 225 -4.22 8.04 13.92
CA TYR A 225 -4.19 6.72 14.54
C TYR A 225 -2.93 5.97 14.12
N SER A 226 -2.28 5.33 15.08
CA SER A 226 -1.18 4.40 14.84
C SER A 226 -1.67 2.97 14.91
N MET A 227 -1.18 2.14 13.99
CA MET A 227 -1.42 0.70 13.97
C MET A 227 -0.14 -0.02 14.39
N THR A 228 -0.27 -1.05 15.22
CA THR A 228 0.85 -1.84 15.69
C THR A 228 0.49 -3.31 15.73
N LEU A 229 1.45 -4.17 15.41
CA LEU A 229 1.37 -5.61 15.60
C LEU A 229 2.33 -6.01 16.73
N PRO A 230 1.89 -5.98 18.00
CA PRO A 230 2.79 -6.01 19.15
C PRO A 230 3.51 -7.35 19.31
N LYS A 231 2.80 -8.48 19.11
CA LYS A 231 3.31 -9.82 19.34
C LYS A 231 2.86 -10.76 18.23
N LEU A 232 3.81 -11.53 17.70
CA LEU A 232 3.55 -12.65 16.80
C LEU A 232 3.44 -13.96 17.59
N PRO A 233 2.54 -14.88 17.18
CA PRO A 233 2.30 -16.14 17.87
C PRO A 233 3.27 -17.24 17.40
N TYR A 234 4.57 -17.11 17.69
CA TYR A 234 5.55 -18.15 17.38
C TYR A 234 5.21 -19.50 18.03
N GLU A 235 5.60 -20.58 17.37
CA GLU A 235 5.63 -21.90 18.00
C GLU A 235 6.50 -21.83 19.27
N LYS A 236 6.02 -22.42 20.37
CA LYS A 236 6.85 -22.51 21.57
C LYS A 236 7.98 -23.50 21.26
N LYS A 237 9.23 -23.04 21.32
CA LYS A 237 10.40 -23.91 21.42
C LYS A 237 10.34 -24.73 22.70
#